data_AF-A0A7J3IFY2-F1
#
_entry.id   AF-A0A7J3IFY2-F1
#
_cell.length_a   1.000
_cell.length_b   1.000
_cell.length_c   1.000
_cell.angle_alpha   90.00
_cell.angle_beta   90.00
_cell.angle_gamma   90.00
#
_symmetry.space_group_name_H-M   'P 1'
#
loop_
_entity.id
_entity.type
_entity.pdbx_description
1 polymer ?
#
loop_
_entity_poly.entity_id
_entity_poly.type
_entity_poly.pdbx_seq_one_letter_code
_entity_poly.pdbx_strand_id
1 'polypeptide(L)'
;SSRPCSGSEHLFSHALDLIAPKPALHGEQCGIGAIMMAFLHGIDWELIRRTLRSVGAPVTAEEINIEPKYIIEALVTAPKIRPERYTILSEKKLDYERARALAKETGVID
;
A
#
# COMPACT_ATOMS: atom_id res chain seq x y z
N SER A 1 -21.07 -3.46 -6.42
CA SER A 1 -19.80 -2.78 -6.71
C SER A 1 -19.17 -2.34 -5.38
N SER A 2 -17.90 -2.68 -5.12
CA SER A 2 -17.18 -2.26 -3.90
C SER A 2 -16.39 -0.95 -4.04
N ARG A 3 -16.53 -0.25 -5.18
CA ARG A 3 -15.79 0.98 -5.50
C ARG A 3 -15.76 2.05 -4.39
N PRO A 4 -16.83 2.34 -3.64
CA PRO A 4 -16.77 3.40 -2.62
C PRO A 4 -15.85 3.05 -1.43
N CYS A 5 -15.52 1.77 -1.23
CA CYS A 5 -14.75 1.30 -0.07
C CYS A 5 -13.45 0.60 -0.45
N SER A 6 -13.15 0.46 -1.74
CA SER A 6 -12.06 -0.39 -2.22
C SER A 6 -11.45 0.18 -3.51
N GLY A 7 -10.27 0.79 -3.36
CA GLY A 7 -9.45 1.38 -4.40
C GLY A 7 -8.10 0.67 -4.56
N SER A 8 -7.04 1.43 -4.83
CA SER A 8 -5.68 0.91 -5.03
C SER A 8 -5.03 0.39 -3.75
N GLU A 9 -5.40 0.92 -2.59
CA GLU A 9 -4.94 0.47 -1.28
C GLU A 9 -5.38 -0.98 -0.99
N HIS A 10 -6.60 -1.35 -1.41
CA HIS A 10 -7.07 -2.72 -1.33
C HIS A 10 -6.39 -3.63 -2.36
N LEU A 11 -6.10 -3.12 -3.57
CA LEU A 11 -5.34 -3.91 -4.55
C LEU A 11 -3.93 -4.21 -4.06
N PHE A 12 -3.30 -3.26 -3.36
CA PHE A 12 -2.03 -3.48 -2.67
C PHE A 12 -2.16 -4.56 -1.58
N SER A 13 -3.15 -4.47 -0.69
CA SER A 13 -3.37 -5.51 0.33
C SER A 13 -3.60 -6.89 -0.29
N HIS A 14 -4.44 -7.00 -1.32
CA HIS A 14 -4.65 -8.28 -2.01
C HIS A 14 -3.40 -8.81 -2.71
N ALA A 15 -2.56 -7.94 -3.28
CA ALA A 15 -1.28 -8.37 -3.83
C ALA A 15 -0.36 -8.89 -2.73
N LEU A 16 -0.31 -8.21 -1.59
CA LEU A 16 0.48 -8.61 -0.44
C LEU A 16 0.02 -9.95 0.15
N ASP A 17 -1.29 -10.17 0.26
CA ASP A 17 -1.89 -11.45 0.69
C ASP A 17 -1.43 -12.64 -0.15
N LEU A 18 -1.13 -12.43 -1.45
CA LEU A 18 -0.72 -13.49 -2.37
C LEU A 18 0.78 -13.84 -2.27
N ILE A 19 1.62 -12.90 -1.86
CA ILE A 19 3.09 -13.05 -1.94
C ILE A 19 3.77 -13.08 -0.58
N ALA A 20 3.14 -12.52 0.47
CA ALA A 20 3.69 -12.50 1.81
C ALA A 20 3.69 -13.93 2.40
N PRO A 21 4.79 -14.40 3.02
CA PRO A 21 4.84 -15.71 3.65
C PRO A 21 3.81 -15.86 4.77
N LYS A 22 3.54 -14.77 5.49
CA LYS A 22 2.51 -14.66 6.50
C LYS A 22 1.86 -13.27 6.38
N PRO A 23 0.66 -13.17 5.79
CA PRO A 23 -0.04 -11.90 5.68
C PRO A 23 -0.41 -11.31 7.05
N ALA A 24 -0.37 -9.98 7.15
CA ALA A 24 -0.84 -9.22 8.31
C ALA A 24 -2.38 -9.07 8.30
N LEU A 25 -2.97 -8.40 9.28
CA LEU A 25 -4.42 -8.17 9.25
C LEU A 25 -4.79 -7.28 8.07
N HIS A 26 -5.88 -7.62 7.38
CA HIS A 26 -6.30 -6.91 6.16
C HIS A 26 -6.41 -5.38 6.35
N GLY A 27 -6.98 -4.93 7.48
CA GLY A 27 -7.10 -3.51 7.79
C GLY A 27 -5.76 -2.78 7.94
N GLU A 28 -4.75 -3.46 8.51
CA GLU A 28 -3.39 -2.93 8.68
C GLU A 28 -2.70 -2.77 7.32
N GLN A 29 -2.81 -3.78 6.47
CA GLN A 29 -2.29 -3.74 5.10
C GLN A 29 -2.95 -2.63 4.28
N CYS A 30 -4.28 -2.51 4.36
CA CYS A 30 -5.02 -1.44 3.69
C CYS A 30 -4.63 -0.05 4.21
N GLY A 31 -4.39 0.09 5.52
CA GLY A 31 -3.91 1.35 6.11
C GLY A 31 -2.53 1.77 5.58
N ILE A 32 -1.58 0.84 5.55
CA ILE A 32 -0.24 1.06 4.97
C ILE A 32 -0.34 1.37 3.47
N GLY A 33 -1.18 0.63 2.74
CA GLY A 33 -1.50 0.92 1.34
C GLY A 33 -2.05 2.33 1.16
N ALA A 34 -2.97 2.77 2.02
CA ALA A 34 -3.61 4.08 1.93
C ALA A 34 -2.60 5.24 2.07
N ILE A 35 -1.60 5.11 2.94
CA ILE A 35 -0.49 6.08 3.06
C ILE A 35 0.22 6.24 1.71
N MET A 36 0.62 5.13 1.08
CA MET A 36 1.34 5.16 -0.20
C MET A 36 0.47 5.66 -1.36
N MET A 37 -0.81 5.26 -1.40
CA MET A 37 -1.73 5.71 -2.44
C MET A 37 -2.06 7.20 -2.31
N ALA A 38 -2.19 7.71 -1.08
CA ALA A 38 -2.39 9.13 -0.82
C ALA A 38 -1.22 9.98 -1.34
N PHE A 39 0.02 9.53 -1.13
CA PHE A 39 1.19 10.17 -1.73
C PHE A 39 1.09 10.23 -3.25
N LEU A 40 0.73 9.12 -3.90
CA LEU A 40 0.58 9.08 -5.36
C LEU A 40 -0.54 9.99 -5.87
N HIS A 41 -1.62 10.15 -5.10
CA HIS A 41 -2.69 11.10 -5.39
C HIS A 41 -2.31 12.57 -5.15
N GLY A 42 -1.16 12.84 -4.50
CA GLY A 42 -0.75 14.20 -4.15
C GLY A 42 -1.59 14.82 -3.04
N ILE A 43 -2.14 13.98 -2.15
CA ILE A 43 -2.92 14.42 -0.98
C ILE A 43 -2.11 14.18 0.31
N ASP A 44 -2.61 14.67 1.45
CA ASP A 44 -1.91 14.63 2.74
C ASP A 44 -1.82 13.20 3.32
N TRP A 45 -0.81 12.46 2.89
CA TRP A 45 -0.49 11.12 3.37
C TRP A 45 0.05 11.14 4.81
N GLU A 46 0.65 12.25 5.25
CA GLU A 46 1.15 12.41 6.63
C GLU A 46 -0.01 12.48 7.63
N LEU A 47 -1.13 13.10 7.26
CA LEU A 47 -2.36 13.07 8.05
C LEU A 47 -2.88 11.64 8.23
N ILE A 48 -2.92 10.84 7.17
CA ILE A 48 -3.34 9.42 7.25
C ILE A 48 -2.41 8.65 8.19
N ARG A 49 -1.09 8.79 7.99
CA ARG A 49 -0.06 8.15 8.81
C ARG A 49 -0.20 8.54 10.30
N ARG A 50 -0.36 9.83 10.60
CA ARG A 50 -0.56 10.32 11.98
C ARG A 50 -1.85 9.79 12.59
N THR A 51 -2.92 9.73 11.80
CA THR A 51 -4.23 9.23 12.26
C THR A 51 -4.15 7.75 12.63
N LEU A 52 -3.55 6.92 11.77
CA LEU A 52 -3.33 5.49 12.05
C LEU A 52 -2.48 5.30 13.32
N ARG A 53 -1.36 6.02 13.45
CA ARG A 53 -0.54 5.98 14.67
C ARG A 53 -1.32 6.39 15.91
N SER A 54 -2.19 7.40 15.82
CA SER A 54 -2.96 7.89 16.98
C SER A 54 -3.92 6.85 17.58
N VAL A 55 -4.35 5.87 16.78
CA VAL A 55 -5.22 4.77 17.21
C VAL A 55 -4.47 3.45 17.43
N GLY A 56 -3.13 3.48 17.37
CA GLY A 56 -2.27 2.31 17.56
C GLY A 56 -2.19 1.36 16.36
N ALA A 57 -2.65 1.79 15.17
CA ALA A 57 -2.50 1.01 13.95
C ALA A 57 -1.07 1.13 13.38
N PRO A 58 -0.54 0.07 12.76
CA PRO A 58 0.80 0.07 12.17
C PRO A 58 0.84 0.94 10.90
N VAL A 59 2.01 1.50 10.63
CA VAL A 59 2.29 2.37 9.47
C VAL A 59 3.57 2.03 8.73
N THR A 60 4.27 0.98 9.16
CA THR A 60 5.51 0.47 8.56
C THR A 60 5.40 -1.01 8.26
N ALA A 61 6.23 -1.49 7.34
CA ALA A 61 6.34 -2.91 7.01
C ALA A 61 6.85 -3.74 8.20
N GLU A 62 7.77 -3.18 8.99
CA GLU A 62 8.32 -3.83 10.18
C GLU A 62 7.26 -4.07 11.25
N GLU A 63 6.40 -3.10 11.54
CA GLU A 63 5.33 -3.22 12.53
C GLU A 63 4.33 -4.35 12.19
N ILE A 64 4.18 -4.68 10.90
CA ILE A 64 3.36 -5.81 10.43
C ILE A 64 4.16 -7.09 10.13
N ASN A 65 5.45 -7.12 10.49
CA ASN A 65 6.37 -8.26 10.27
C ASN A 65 6.50 -8.69 8.79
N ILE A 66 6.50 -7.72 7.88
CA ILE A 66 6.66 -7.94 6.44
C ILE A 66 7.99 -7.37 5.98
N GLU A 67 8.80 -8.17 5.28
CA GLU A 67 10.05 -7.70 4.70
C GLU A 67 9.78 -6.65 3.58
N PRO A 68 10.59 -5.58 3.48
CA PRO A 68 10.42 -4.52 2.47
C PRO A 68 10.26 -5.01 1.03
N LYS A 69 10.91 -6.11 0.66
CA LYS A 69 10.81 -6.69 -0.69
C LYS A 69 9.37 -7.04 -1.09
N TYR A 70 8.55 -7.50 -0.14
CA TYR A 70 7.14 -7.84 -0.39
C TYR A 70 6.27 -6.58 -0.55
N ILE A 71 6.56 -5.51 0.19
CA ILE A 71 5.88 -4.22 -0.02
C ILE A 71 6.12 -3.70 -1.44
N ILE A 72 7.38 -3.74 -1.88
CA ILE A 72 7.78 -3.28 -3.21
C ILE A 72 7.12 -4.15 -4.29
N GLU A 73 7.19 -5.46 -4.15
CA GLU A 73 6.58 -6.39 -5.11
C GLU A 73 5.05 -6.26 -5.16
N ALA A 74 4.39 -6.08 -4.01
CA ALA A 74 2.94 -5.86 -3.94
C ALA A 74 2.54 -4.57 -4.65
N LEU A 75 3.30 -3.47 -4.51
CA LEU A 75 3.04 -2.22 -5.24
C LEU A 75 3.13 -2.39 -6.75
N VAL A 76 4.13 -3.13 -7.24
CA VAL A 76 4.34 -3.39 -8.68
C VAL A 76 3.25 -4.30 -9.25
N THR A 77 2.76 -5.25 -8.46
CA THR A 77 1.80 -6.27 -8.92
C THR A 77 0.33 -5.91 -8.66
N ALA A 78 0.04 -4.99 -7.74
CA ALA A 78 -1.30 -4.54 -7.38
C ALA A 78 -2.24 -4.23 -8.57
N PRO A 79 -1.81 -3.53 -9.64
CA PRO A 79 -2.68 -3.26 -10.80
C PRO A 79 -3.18 -4.52 -11.51
N LYS A 80 -2.46 -5.64 -11.38
CA LYS A 80 -2.77 -6.91 -12.03
C LYS A 80 -3.80 -7.74 -11.26
N ILE A 81 -4.05 -7.40 -9.99
CA ILE A 81 -5.05 -8.11 -9.16
C ILE A 81 -6.45 -7.94 -9.73
N ARG A 82 -6.77 -6.75 -10.23
CA ARG A 82 -8.04 -6.44 -10.88
C ARG A 82 -7.82 -5.51 -12.08
N PRO A 83 -7.37 -6.03 -13.23
CA PRO A 83 -7.00 -5.22 -14.39
C PRO A 83 -8.14 -4.35 -14.92
N GLU A 84 -9.39 -4.74 -14.69
CA GLU A 84 -10.59 -4.00 -15.08
C GLU A 84 -10.89 -2.78 -14.19
N ARG A 85 -10.22 -2.68 -13.03
CA ARG A 85 -10.40 -1.59 -12.08
C ARG A 85 -9.32 -0.53 -12.27
N TYR A 86 -9.72 0.58 -12.86
CA TYR A 86 -8.89 1.78 -12.95
C TYR A 86 -8.63 2.40 -11.57
N THR A 87 -7.37 2.73 -11.28
CA THR A 87 -6.92 3.38 -10.04
C THR A 87 -5.73 4.31 -10.32
N ILE A 88 -5.19 4.99 -9.30
CA ILE A 88 -3.97 5.79 -9.45
C ILE A 88 -2.77 4.99 -9.95
N LEU A 89 -2.72 3.68 -9.68
CA LEU A 89 -1.65 2.82 -10.19
C LEU A 89 -1.81 2.48 -11.69
N SER A 90 -2.98 2.74 -12.27
CA SER A 90 -3.19 2.69 -13.72
C SER A 90 -2.56 3.90 -14.42
N GLU A 91 -2.52 5.05 -13.75
CA GLU A 91 -1.89 6.30 -14.22
C GLU A 91 -0.39 6.33 -13.91
N LYS A 92 -0.05 6.07 -12.66
CA LYS A 92 1.32 6.08 -12.13
C LYS A 92 1.86 4.66 -12.05
N LYS A 93 2.28 4.13 -13.21
CA LYS A 93 2.90 2.81 -13.28
C LYS A 93 4.18 2.78 -12.44
N LEU A 94 4.22 1.84 -11.50
CA LEU A 94 5.37 1.60 -10.63
C LEU A 94 6.18 0.43 -11.19
N ASP A 95 7.45 0.68 -11.48
CA ASP A 95 8.47 -0.35 -11.52
C ASP A 95 9.06 -0.54 -10.12
N TYR A 96 10.01 -1.46 -9.98
CA TYR A 96 10.62 -1.78 -8.69
C TYR A 96 11.26 -0.55 -8.02
N GLU A 97 12.02 0.25 -8.78
CA GLU A 97 12.72 1.42 -8.25
C GLU A 97 11.75 2.51 -7.79
N ARG A 98 10.70 2.78 -8.57
CA ARG A 98 9.67 3.77 -8.20
C ARG A 98 8.83 3.30 -7.00
N ALA A 99 8.50 2.01 -6.95
CA ALA A 99 7.81 1.43 -5.81
C ALA A 99 8.66 1.51 -4.54
N ARG A 100 9.96 1.21 -4.64
CA ARG A 100 10.92 1.34 -3.54
C ARG A 100 11.06 2.78 -3.08
N ALA A 101 11.20 3.73 -4.01
CA ALA A 101 11.28 5.15 -3.70
C ALA A 101 10.01 5.65 -3.00
N LEU A 102 8.82 5.27 -3.48
CA LEU A 102 7.54 5.59 -2.85
C LEU A 102 7.45 5.06 -1.40
N ALA A 103 7.79 3.79 -1.19
CA ALA A 103 7.71 3.17 0.12
C ALA A 103 8.70 3.81 1.13
N LYS A 104 9.88 4.22 0.66
CA LYS A 104 10.86 4.99 1.45
C LYS A 104 10.38 6.40 1.77
N GLU A 105 9.92 7.14 0.77
CA GLU A 105 9.48 8.53 0.91
C GLU A 105 8.34 8.65 1.92
N THR A 106 7.42 7.67 1.91
CA THR A 106 6.29 7.61 2.85
C THR A 106 6.63 6.98 4.21
N GLY A 107 7.89 6.58 4.42
CA GLY A 107 8.38 5.95 5.65
C GLY A 107 7.69 4.62 5.97
N VAL A 108 7.20 3.90 4.95
CA VAL A 108 6.65 2.53 5.09
C VAL A 108 7.78 1.52 5.21
N ILE A 109 8.91 1.77 4.54
CA ILE A 109 10.16 1.00 4.66
C ILE A 109 11.34 1.97 4.88
N ASP A 110 12.44 1.46 5.40
CA ASP A 110 13.71 2.19 5.54
C ASP A 110 14.42 2.45 4.20
#